data_AF-A0A941DVB0-F1
#
_entry.id   AF-A0A941DVB0-F1
#
_cell.length_a   1.000
_cell.length_b   1.000
_cell.length_c   1.000
_cell.angle_alpha   90.00
_cell.angle_beta   90.00
_cell.angle_gamma   90.00
#
_symmetry.space_group_name_H-M   'P 1'
#
loop_
_entity.id
_entity.type
_entity.pdbx_description
1 polymer ?
#
loop_
_entity_poly.entity_id
_entity_poly.type
_entity_poly.pdbx_seq_one_letter_code
_entity_poly.pdbx_strand_id
1 'polypeptide(L)'
;MAKWQEKMKERMAKRQAELHELLKLTPAQEPAWKTYVQSMELKNMPQPQDPREMDKLSTPERMERSLERMKEHQASLQNRLAALKTFYGTLTPEQQKL
;
A
#
# COMPACT_ATOMS: atom_id res chain seq x y z
N MET A 1 18.41 -5.00 -4.61
CA MET A 1 17.32 -4.80 -3.62
C MET A 1 17.07 -3.32 -3.30
N ALA A 2 18.06 -2.54 -2.83
CA ALA A 2 17.87 -1.13 -2.43
C ALA A 2 17.35 -0.20 -3.56
N LYS A 3 17.92 -0.24 -4.77
CA LYS A 3 17.53 0.66 -5.88
C LYS A 3 16.06 0.53 -6.31
N TRP A 4 15.45 -0.64 -6.16
CA TRP A 4 14.04 -0.83 -6.54
C TRP A 4 13.10 -0.33 -5.44
N GLN A 5 13.43 -0.59 -4.17
CA GLN A 5 12.67 -0.04 -3.04
C GLN A 5 12.72 1.48 -3.02
N GLU A 6 13.88 2.08 -3.30
CA GLU A 6 14.06 3.53 -3.46
C GLU A 6 13.15 4.10 -4.55
N LYS A 7 13.20 3.54 -5.77
CA LYS A 7 12.33 3.95 -6.88
C LYS A 7 10.83 3.80 -6.58
N MET A 8 10.46 2.75 -5.82
CA MET A 8 9.08 2.54 -5.40
C MET A 8 8.65 3.59 -4.37
N LYS A 9 9.50 3.89 -3.38
CA LYS A 9 9.26 4.97 -2.41
C LYS A 9 9.12 6.33 -3.10
N GLU A 10 9.99 6.64 -4.06
CA GLU A 10 9.95 7.88 -4.82
C GLU A 10 8.63 8.03 -5.61
N ARG A 11 8.20 6.97 -6.31
CA ARG A 11 6.91 6.96 -7.03
C ARG A 11 5.72 7.12 -6.09
N MET A 12 5.76 6.47 -4.92
CA MET A 12 4.71 6.60 -3.91
C MET A 12 4.65 8.02 -3.35
N ALA A 13 5.81 8.61 -3.02
CA ALA A 13 5.89 9.99 -2.56
C ALA A 13 5.37 10.98 -3.62
N LYS A 14 5.72 10.78 -4.90
CA LYS A 14 5.21 11.62 -5.99
C LYS A 14 3.68 11.55 -6.09
N ARG A 15 3.10 10.35 -6.09
CA ARG A 15 1.63 10.18 -6.10
C ARG A 15 0.98 10.80 -4.87
N GLN A 16 1.59 10.67 -3.70
CA GLN A 16 1.08 11.28 -2.48
C GLN A 16 1.07 12.80 -2.57
N ALA A 17 2.13 13.41 -3.10
CA ALA A 17 2.19 14.86 -3.32
C ALA A 17 1.12 15.33 -4.32
N GLU A 18 0.97 14.64 -5.45
CA GLU A 18 -0.06 14.94 -6.46
C GLU A 18 -1.48 14.86 -5.88
N LEU A 19 -1.78 13.82 -5.09
CA LEU A 19 -3.08 13.67 -4.42
C LEU A 19 -3.32 14.73 -3.34
N HIS A 20 -2.29 15.06 -2.56
CA HIS A 20 -2.37 16.08 -1.52
C HIS A 20 -2.71 17.46 -2.12
N GLU A 21 -2.05 17.81 -3.23
CA GLU A 21 -2.32 19.04 -3.98
C GLU A 21 -3.71 19.05 -4.62
N LEU A 22 -4.11 17.94 -5.25
CA LEU A 22 -5.41 17.79 -5.89
C LEU A 22 -6.56 17.96 -4.89
N LEU A 23 -6.44 17.32 -3.71
CA LEU A 23 -7.46 17.36 -2.67
C LEU A 23 -7.49 18.69 -1.92
N LYS A 24 -6.47 19.56 -2.06
CA LYS A 24 -6.35 20.85 -1.35
C LYS A 24 -6.66 20.69 0.14
N LEU A 25 -5.95 19.79 0.81
CA LEU A 25 -6.24 19.42 2.19
C LEU A 25 -6.10 20.62 3.13
N THR A 26 -7.04 20.73 4.07
CA THR A 26 -7.00 21.75 5.11
C THR A 26 -6.07 21.33 6.25
N PRO A 27 -5.56 22.28 7.07
CA PRO A 27 -4.73 21.94 8.23
C PRO A 27 -5.38 20.95 9.21
N ALA A 28 -6.72 20.92 9.28
CA ALA A 28 -7.47 19.98 10.09
C ALA A 28 -7.46 18.54 9.55
N GLN A 29 -7.22 18.36 8.25
CA GLN A 29 -7.19 17.05 7.56
C GLN A 29 -5.78 16.44 7.52
N GLU A 30 -4.73 17.25 7.72
CA GLU A 30 -3.32 16.81 7.73
C GLU A 30 -3.03 15.63 8.67
N PRO A 31 -3.58 15.55 9.90
CA PRO A 31 -3.33 14.40 10.78
C PRO A 31 -3.88 13.09 10.20
N ALA A 32 -5.07 13.14 9.58
CA ALA A 32 -5.70 11.97 8.96
C ALA A 32 -4.92 11.55 7.69
N TRP A 33 -4.46 12.51 6.90
CA TRP A 33 -3.60 12.27 5.73
C TRP A 33 -2.29 11.59 6.10
N LYS A 34 -1.57 12.08 7.13
CA LYS A 34 -0.32 11.46 7.59
C LYS A 34 -0.53 10.02 8.04
N THR A 35 -1.62 9.75 8.76
CA THR A 35 -1.98 8.39 9.19
C THR A 35 -2.25 7.47 7.98
N TYR A 36 -2.98 7.97 6.99
CA TYR A 36 -3.23 7.23 5.74
C TYR A 36 -1.93 6.94 4.98
N VAL A 37 -1.07 7.94 4.79
CA VAL A 37 0.23 7.79 4.12
C VAL A 37 1.12 6.76 4.82
N GLN A 38 1.17 6.79 6.15
CA GLN A 38 1.92 5.80 6.94
C GLN A 38 1.41 4.37 6.74
N SER A 39 0.09 4.18 6.62
CA SER A 39 -0.50 2.86 6.33
C SER A 39 -0.12 2.32 4.94
N MET A 40 0.29 3.21 4.03
CA MET A 40 0.72 2.86 2.68
C MET A 40 2.23 2.63 2.54
N GLU A 41 3.02 2.94 3.58
CA GLU A 41 4.46 2.71 3.54
C GLU A 41 4.82 1.24 3.33
N LEU A 42 5.86 1.01 2.54
CA LEU A 42 6.30 -0.31 2.09
C LEU A 42 6.97 -1.17 3.19
N LYS A 43 6.79 -0.83 4.47
CA LYS A 43 7.44 -1.49 5.61
C LYS A 43 7.20 -3.01 5.64
N ASN A 44 6.11 -3.47 5.04
CA ASN A 44 5.71 -4.88 4.97
C ASN A 44 5.63 -5.44 3.54
N MET A 45 6.39 -4.92 2.57
CA MET A 45 6.44 -5.60 1.28
C MET A 45 7.07 -6.98 1.48
N PRO A 46 6.38 -8.08 1.11
CA PRO A 46 6.98 -9.40 1.13
C PRO A 46 8.26 -9.35 0.30
N GLN A 47 9.37 -9.87 0.82
CA GLN A 47 10.56 -9.98 0.01
C GLN A 47 10.24 -10.83 -1.24
N PRO A 48 10.76 -10.45 -2.42
CA PRO A 48 10.74 -11.33 -3.57
C PRO A 48 11.27 -12.70 -3.15
N GLN A 49 10.49 -13.75 -3.39
CA GLN A 49 10.94 -15.11 -3.10
C GLN A 49 12.12 -15.44 -3.99
N ASP A 50 13.12 -16.12 -3.43
CA ASP A 50 14.25 -16.62 -4.22
C ASP A 50 13.72 -17.60 -5.27
N PRO A 51 13.93 -17.34 -6.58
CA PRO A 51 13.51 -18.24 -7.64
C PRO A 51 14.00 -19.69 -7.42
N ARG A 52 15.18 -19.87 -6.82
CA ARG A 52 15.77 -21.19 -6.55
C ARG A 52 15.02 -21.98 -5.49
N GLU A 53 14.38 -21.30 -4.54
CA GLU A 53 13.53 -21.95 -3.54
C GLU A 53 12.18 -22.37 -4.15
N MET A 54 11.67 -21.63 -5.12
CA MET A 54 10.47 -22.00 -5.87
C MET A 54 10.71 -23.21 -6.79
N ASP A 55 11.90 -23.33 -7.35
CA ASP A 55 12.25 -24.44 -8.25
C ASP A 55 12.28 -25.80 -7.54
N LYS A 56 12.57 -25.82 -6.24
CA LYS A 56 12.56 -27.03 -5.40
C LYS A 56 11.16 -27.53 -5.05
N LEU A 57 10.14 -26.69 -5.19
CA LEU A 57 8.75 -27.03 -4.87
C LEU A 57 8.10 -27.74 -6.06
N SER A 58 7.31 -28.77 -5.75
CA SER A 58 6.39 -29.40 -6.70
C SER A 58 5.25 -28.45 -7.10
N THR A 59 4.56 -28.75 -8.20
CA THR A 59 3.46 -27.90 -8.70
C THR A 59 2.35 -27.66 -7.65
N PRO A 60 1.88 -28.67 -6.88
CA PRO A 60 0.91 -28.44 -5.81
C PRO A 60 1.42 -27.51 -4.70
N GLU A 61 2.65 -27.71 -4.22
CA GLU A 61 3.26 -26.87 -3.16
C GLU A 61 3.44 -25.41 -3.62
N ARG A 62 3.76 -25.19 -4.91
CA ARG A 62 3.80 -23.84 -5.48
C ARG A 62 2.43 -23.16 -5.43
N MET A 63 1.36 -23.91 -5.66
CA MET A 63 -0.01 -23.39 -5.63
C MET A 63 -0.46 -23.07 -4.20
N GLU A 64 -0.15 -23.94 -3.23
CA GLU A 64 -0.39 -23.69 -1.80
C GLU A 64 0.32 -22.42 -1.31
N ARG A 65 1.60 -22.27 -1.66
CA ARG A 65 2.38 -21.07 -1.33
C ARG A 65 1.84 -19.81 -2.01
N SER A 66 1.28 -19.94 -3.21
CA SER A 66 0.58 -18.83 -3.88
C SER A 66 -0.70 -18.43 -3.14
N LEU A 67 -1.48 -19.41 -2.65
CA LEU A 67 -2.67 -19.18 -1.83
C LEU A 67 -2.32 -18.44 -0.53
N GLU A 68 -1.24 -18.82 0.13
CA GLU A 68 -0.76 -18.15 1.35
C GLU A 68 -0.42 -16.67 1.08
N ARG A 69 0.34 -16.38 0.01
CA ARG A 69 0.65 -15.00 -0.38
C ARG A 69 -0.58 -14.18 -0.71
N MET A 70 -1.60 -14.78 -1.34
CA MET A 70 -2.85 -14.07 -1.60
C MET A 70 -3.56 -13.69 -0.31
N LYS A 71 -3.53 -14.54 0.73
CA LYS A 71 -4.09 -14.22 2.05
C LYS A 71 -3.33 -13.07 2.72
N GLU A 72 -2.00 -13.08 2.68
CA GLU A 72 -1.19 -11.96 3.19
C GLU A 72 -1.50 -10.65 2.47
N HIS A 73 -1.60 -10.71 1.14
CA HIS A 73 -1.95 -9.54 0.33
C HIS A 73 -3.35 -9.03 0.66
N GLN A 74 -4.33 -9.93 0.81
CA GLN A 74 -5.69 -9.58 1.21
C GLN A 74 -5.71 -8.88 2.58
N ALA A 75 -4.97 -9.38 3.57
CA ALA A 75 -4.87 -8.73 4.88
C ALA A 75 -4.25 -7.33 4.78
N SER A 76 -3.21 -7.16 3.96
CA SER A 76 -2.62 -5.84 3.70
C SER A 76 -3.61 -4.88 3.04
N LEU A 77 -4.41 -5.35 2.08
CA LEU A 77 -5.46 -4.55 1.44
C LEU A 77 -6.56 -4.17 2.42
N GLN A 78 -6.97 -5.06 3.33
CA GLN A 78 -7.96 -4.74 4.38
C GLN A 78 -7.47 -3.62 5.30
N ASN A 79 -6.20 -3.67 5.73
CA ASN A 79 -5.61 -2.60 6.53
C ASN A 79 -5.59 -1.26 5.80
N ARG A 80 -5.20 -1.26 4.51
CA ARG A 80 -5.21 -0.06 3.67
C ARG A 80 -6.63 0.48 3.46
N LEU A 81 -7.61 -0.40 3.28
CA LEU A 81 -9.01 -0.02 3.14
C LEU A 81 -9.54 0.63 4.41
N ALA A 82 -9.21 0.10 5.59
CA ALA A 82 -9.59 0.70 6.86
C ALA A 82 -9.03 2.12 7.01
N ALA A 83 -7.72 2.29 6.76
CA ALA A 83 -7.08 3.61 6.79
C ALA A 83 -7.68 4.57 5.76
N LEU A 84 -7.98 4.09 4.55
CA LEU A 84 -8.64 4.88 3.51
C LEU A 84 -10.03 5.34 3.96
N LYS A 85 -10.86 4.46 4.54
CA LYS A 85 -12.19 4.82 5.04
C LYS A 85 -12.11 5.90 6.12
N THR A 86 -11.16 5.78 7.04
CA THR A 86 -10.93 6.81 8.07
C THR A 86 -10.55 8.15 7.45
N PHE A 87 -9.61 8.16 6.50
CA PHE A 87 -9.23 9.40 5.80
C PHE A 87 -10.39 9.99 4.98
N TYR A 88 -11.11 9.17 4.22
CA TYR A 88 -12.25 9.61 3.42
C TYR A 88 -13.34 10.25 4.28
N GLY A 89 -13.56 9.75 5.50
CA GLY A 89 -14.50 10.33 6.46
C GLY A 89 -14.15 11.74 6.92
N THR A 90 -12.91 12.19 6.70
CA THR A 90 -12.46 13.57 7.01
C THR A 90 -12.54 14.52 5.82
N LEU A 91 -12.78 14.01 4.61
CA LEU A 91 -12.87 14.79 3.38
C LEU A 91 -14.25 15.44 3.22
N THR A 92 -14.28 16.59 2.56
CA THR A 92 -15.55 17.22 2.17
C THR A 92 -16.22 16.45 1.02
N PRO A 93 -17.54 16.59 0.80
CA PRO A 93 -18.21 15.95 -0.33
C PRO A 93 -17.65 16.33 -1.70
N GLU A 94 -17.02 17.50 -1.83
CA GLU A 94 -16.34 17.93 -3.06
C GLU A 94 -15.00 17.20 -3.22
N GLN A 95 -14.21 17.09 -2.16
CA GLN A 95 -12.94 16.36 -2.16
C GLN A 95 -13.13 14.86 -2.41
N GLN A 96 -14.22 14.26 -1.92
CA GLN A 96 -14.53 12.84 -2.09
C GLN A 96 -14.87 12.43 -3.53
N LYS A 97 -15.15 13.38 -4.42
CA LYS A 97 -15.50 13.13 -5.83
C LYS A 97 -14.31 13.18 -6.79
N LEU A 98 -13.16 13.65 -6.31
CA LEU A 98 -11.90 13.70 -7.04
C LEU A 98 -11.26 12.30 -7.10
#